data_AF-A0A926WDU9-F1
#
_entry.id   AF-A0A926WDU9-F1
#
_cell.length_a   1.000
_cell.length_b   1.000
_cell.length_c   1.000
_cell.angle_alpha   90.00
_cell.angle_beta   90.00
_cell.angle_gamma   90.00
#
_symmetry.space_group_name_H-M   'P 1'
#
loop_
_entity.id
_entity.type
_entity.pdbx_description
1 polymer ?
#
loop_
_entity_poly.entity_id
_entity_poly.type
_entity_poly.pdbx_seq_one_letter_code
_entity_poly.pdbx_strand_id
1 'polypeptide(L)'
;MTKQMIGSGKGFSKRYNKKYKFDDSFDFEGLVNGTKILLAHPIEDEVAGLGDIFSILTYDDLNDQPDIRLIMETAFSAELIKLARKKKSKEGKGLLTLTPKQYRMLWGIADPSDGKLVFNWWNQSELKVAQERSLVFGGTRILGKVAIPLVNECRNRFPVIIHVVPFKNTDGNLIHPHLIFTVPFSIDEAKGDLQIFVEEREIPPLTEQELRKIERMSGNS
;
A
#
# COMPACT_ATOMS: atom_id res chain seq x y z
N MET A 1 47.89 12.56 -36.65
CA MET A 1 47.50 13.83 -37.30
C MET A 1 45.99 13.78 -37.55
N THR A 2 45.21 14.58 -36.80
CA THR A 2 44.44 15.76 -37.31
C THR A 2 43.29 15.34 -38.23
N LYS A 3 42.01 15.70 -38.09
CA LYS A 3 41.14 16.46 -37.17
C LYS A 3 39.72 16.34 -37.78
N GLN A 4 38.67 16.34 -36.94
CA GLN A 4 37.37 17.06 -37.10
C GLN A 4 36.46 16.76 -38.32
N MET A 5 35.13 16.91 -38.32
CA MET A 5 34.07 17.42 -37.41
C MET A 5 32.71 16.92 -37.97
N ILE A 6 31.79 16.41 -37.14
CA ILE A 6 30.52 17.00 -36.66
C ILE A 6 29.41 17.27 -37.70
N GLY A 7 28.24 16.72 -37.41
CA GLY A 7 26.91 17.28 -37.67
C GLY A 7 25.93 16.21 -38.16
N SER A 8 24.69 16.05 -37.70
CA SER A 8 23.84 16.76 -36.73
C SER A 8 22.49 16.00 -36.70
N GLY A 9 21.71 16.08 -35.61
CA GLY A 9 20.24 15.84 -35.69
C GLY A 9 19.58 14.87 -34.71
N LYS A 10 19.23 15.40 -33.52
CA LYS A 10 17.93 15.31 -32.82
C LYS A 10 17.11 14.00 -32.87
N GLY A 11 16.97 13.36 -31.71
CA GLY A 11 15.94 12.33 -31.48
C GLY A 11 16.00 11.71 -30.07
N PHE A 12 16.08 12.53 -29.02
CA PHE A 12 15.80 12.05 -27.66
C PHE A 12 14.30 11.80 -27.52
N SER A 13 13.85 10.55 -27.69
CA SER A 13 12.56 10.13 -27.17
C SER A 13 12.53 8.62 -26.93
N LYS A 14 12.33 8.28 -25.65
CA LYS A 14 11.86 7.01 -25.09
C LYS A 14 12.80 5.81 -25.21
N ARG A 15 13.79 5.78 -24.31
CA ARG A 15 14.16 4.50 -23.67
C ARG A 15 12.97 4.03 -22.84
N TYR A 16 12.02 3.32 -23.44
CA TYR A 16 11.10 2.50 -22.65
C TYR A 16 11.93 1.40 -21.99
N ASN A 17 12.03 1.50 -20.67
CA ASN A 17 12.61 0.49 -19.79
C ASN A 17 12.12 -0.90 -20.19
N LYS A 18 13.03 -1.88 -20.17
CA LYS A 18 12.70 -3.31 -20.31
C LYS A 18 11.57 -3.64 -19.34
N LYS A 19 10.38 -3.86 -19.89
CA LYS A 19 9.11 -4.07 -19.19
C LYS A 19 9.23 -5.22 -18.19
N TYR A 20 8.96 -4.92 -16.93
CA TYR A 20 8.46 -5.91 -15.98
C TYR A 20 7.17 -6.48 -16.61
N LYS A 21 7.17 -7.76 -17.01
CA LYS A 21 6.03 -8.40 -17.65
C LYS A 21 4.98 -8.73 -16.58
N PHE A 22 4.22 -7.72 -16.18
CA PHE A 22 2.86 -7.96 -15.71
C PHE A 22 1.96 -8.10 -16.95
N ASP A 23 0.88 -8.87 -16.86
CA ASP A 23 -0.10 -8.90 -17.95
C ASP A 23 -0.82 -7.55 -18.04
N ASP A 24 -1.61 -7.37 -19.10
CA ASP A 24 -2.33 -6.11 -19.33
C ASP A 24 -3.42 -5.83 -18.27
N SER A 25 -3.67 -6.76 -17.33
CA SER A 25 -4.63 -6.58 -16.23
C SER A 25 -4.06 -5.81 -15.04
N PHE A 26 -2.73 -5.67 -14.97
CA PHE A 26 -2.06 -5.00 -13.85
C PHE A 26 -1.79 -3.51 -14.14
N ASP A 27 -2.59 -2.64 -13.52
CA ASP A 27 -2.49 -1.18 -13.65
C ASP A 27 -1.35 -0.59 -12.80
N PHE A 28 -0.11 -0.80 -13.26
CA PHE A 28 1.08 -0.26 -12.60
C PHE A 28 1.15 1.27 -12.64
N GLU A 29 0.69 1.89 -13.72
CA GLU A 29 0.67 3.34 -13.83
C GLU A 29 -0.29 3.97 -12.81
N GLY A 30 -1.45 3.36 -12.61
CA GLY A 30 -2.38 3.71 -11.54
C GLY A 30 -1.77 3.58 -10.14
N LEU A 31 -0.95 2.55 -9.88
CA LEU A 31 -0.21 2.43 -8.62
C LEU A 31 0.82 3.56 -8.44
N VAL A 32 1.59 3.88 -9.48
CA VAL A 32 2.60 4.96 -9.46
C VAL A 32 1.96 6.31 -9.19
N ASN A 33 0.80 6.57 -9.81
CA ASN A 33 0.06 7.82 -9.67
C ASN A 33 -0.85 7.85 -8.43
N GLY A 34 -1.01 6.72 -7.74
CA GLY A 34 -1.82 6.60 -6.53
C GLY A 34 -3.31 6.65 -6.78
N THR A 35 -3.78 6.21 -7.94
CA THR A 35 -5.21 5.99 -8.21
C THR A 35 -5.64 4.55 -7.94
N LYS A 36 -4.66 3.65 -7.77
CA LYS A 36 -4.86 2.23 -7.49
C LYS A 36 -4.12 1.79 -6.23
N ILE A 37 -4.61 0.69 -5.66
CA ILE A 37 -4.07 0.01 -4.50
C ILE A 37 -3.92 -1.46 -4.86
N LEU A 38 -2.74 -2.02 -4.65
CA LEU A 38 -2.48 -3.44 -4.83
C LEU A 38 -2.74 -4.15 -3.51
N LEU A 39 -3.72 -5.03 -3.50
CA LEU A 39 -3.93 -6.00 -2.44
C LEU A 39 -3.20 -7.29 -2.82
N ALA A 40 -2.32 -7.79 -1.96
CA ALA A 40 -1.60 -9.03 -2.19
C ALA A 40 -1.64 -9.93 -0.96
N HIS A 41 -1.94 -11.20 -1.16
CA HIS A 41 -2.01 -12.21 -0.11
C HIS A 41 -1.22 -13.45 -0.53
N PRO A 42 -0.33 -13.96 0.33
CA PRO A 42 0.31 -15.24 0.06
C PRO A 42 -0.72 -16.36 0.19
N ILE A 43 -0.69 -17.32 -0.70
CA ILE A 43 -1.48 -18.55 -0.58
C ILE A 43 -0.53 -19.72 -0.43
N GLU A 44 -0.79 -20.51 0.59
CA GLU A 44 -0.22 -21.85 0.73
C GLU A 44 -1.17 -22.82 0.03
N ASP A 45 -0.77 -23.27 -1.16
CA ASP A 45 -1.40 -24.41 -1.80
C ASP A 45 -0.59 -25.66 -1.41
N GLU A 46 -1.25 -26.62 -0.74
CA GLU A 46 -0.65 -27.87 -0.26
C GLU A 46 0.00 -28.70 -1.40
N VAL A 47 -0.37 -28.47 -2.65
CA VAL A 47 0.10 -29.20 -3.84
C VAL A 47 1.01 -28.34 -4.72
N ALA A 48 0.72 -27.04 -4.87
CA ALA A 48 1.45 -26.15 -5.78
C ALA A 48 2.55 -25.29 -5.11
N GLY A 49 2.64 -25.30 -3.77
CA GLY A 49 3.58 -24.51 -3.00
C GLY A 49 3.12 -23.06 -2.75
N LEU A 50 4.03 -22.22 -2.26
CA LEU A 50 3.77 -20.81 -1.96
C LEU A 50 3.52 -19.99 -3.24
N GLY A 51 2.29 -19.51 -3.41
CA GLY A 51 1.85 -18.60 -4.48
C GLY A 51 1.34 -17.26 -3.93
N ASP A 52 0.95 -16.35 -4.82
CA ASP A 52 0.30 -15.10 -4.45
C ASP A 52 -1.05 -15.00 -5.16
N ILE A 53 -2.08 -14.57 -4.43
CA ILE A 53 -3.24 -13.91 -5.04
C ILE A 53 -3.08 -12.42 -4.85
N PHE A 54 -3.40 -11.67 -5.91
CA PHE A 54 -3.45 -10.22 -5.83
C PHE A 54 -4.65 -9.68 -6.59
N SER A 55 -5.10 -8.51 -6.13
CA SER A 55 -6.17 -7.73 -6.74
C SER A 55 -5.77 -6.27 -6.79
N ILE A 56 -6.25 -5.56 -7.82
CA ILE A 56 -6.09 -4.11 -7.92
C ILE A 56 -7.42 -3.47 -7.50
N LEU A 57 -7.34 -2.61 -6.50
CA LEU A 57 -8.46 -1.87 -5.91
C LEU A 57 -8.32 -0.38 -6.20
N THR A 58 -9.45 0.32 -6.10
CA THR A 58 -9.55 1.77 -5.96
C THR A 58 -9.75 2.15 -4.49
N TYR A 59 -9.75 3.45 -4.19
CA TYR A 59 -10.09 3.93 -2.85
C TYR A 59 -11.57 3.73 -2.52
N ASP A 60 -12.45 3.77 -3.52
CA ASP A 60 -13.89 3.54 -3.32
C ASP A 60 -14.16 2.10 -2.87
N ASP A 61 -13.42 1.13 -3.40
CA ASP A 61 -13.49 -0.27 -2.97
C ASP A 61 -13.11 -0.47 -1.48
N LEU A 62 -12.41 0.50 -0.87
CA LEU A 62 -12.05 0.47 0.54
C LEU A 62 -13.12 1.07 1.47
N ASN A 63 -14.12 1.78 0.93
CA ASN A 63 -15.17 2.39 1.76
C ASN A 63 -15.99 1.34 2.51
N ASP A 64 -16.15 0.15 1.92
CA ASP A 64 -16.83 -0.99 2.53
C ASP A 64 -15.94 -1.74 3.55
N GLN A 65 -14.70 -1.28 3.77
CA GLN A 65 -13.69 -1.89 4.63
C GLN A 65 -13.18 -0.88 5.69
N PRO A 66 -13.98 -0.56 6.73
CA PRO A 66 -13.69 0.54 7.67
C PRO A 66 -12.35 0.40 8.42
N ASP A 67 -11.93 -0.82 8.73
CA ASP A 67 -10.64 -1.08 9.38
C ASP A 67 -9.46 -0.66 8.48
N ILE A 68 -9.61 -0.82 7.17
CA ILE A 68 -8.58 -0.47 6.18
C ILE A 68 -8.49 1.04 6.03
N ARG A 69 -9.63 1.71 6.02
CA ARG A 69 -9.69 3.18 5.93
C ARG A 69 -8.86 3.84 7.05
N LEU A 70 -9.05 3.42 8.30
CA LEU A 70 -8.30 3.98 9.44
C LEU A 70 -6.78 3.77 9.30
N ILE A 71 -6.40 2.60 8.79
CA ILE A 71 -5.00 2.24 8.55
C ILE A 71 -4.41 3.09 7.40
N MET A 72 -5.19 3.36 6.35
CA MET A 72 -4.81 4.29 5.27
C MET A 72 -4.64 5.71 5.78
N GLU A 73 -5.54 6.21 6.64
CA GLU A 73 -5.43 7.54 7.27
C GLU A 73 -4.10 7.71 8.00
N THR A 74 -3.60 6.64 8.64
CA THR A 74 -2.27 6.65 9.26
C THR A 74 -1.18 6.91 8.22
N ALA A 75 -1.19 6.19 7.09
CA ALA A 75 -0.20 6.34 6.01
C ALA A 75 -0.20 7.74 5.38
N PHE A 76 -1.35 8.41 5.33
CA PHE A 76 -1.54 9.76 4.78
C PHE A 76 -1.38 10.88 5.81
N SER A 77 -1.05 10.56 7.07
CA SER A 77 -0.85 11.57 8.11
C SER A 77 0.30 12.53 7.79
N ALA A 78 0.16 13.78 8.26
CA ALA A 78 1.18 14.82 8.06
C ALA A 78 2.52 14.42 8.67
N GLU A 79 2.51 13.72 9.80
CA GLU A 79 3.66 13.21 10.54
C GLU A 79 4.45 12.22 9.68
N LEU A 80 3.77 11.25 9.06
CA LEU A 80 4.44 10.27 8.20
C LEU A 80 4.96 10.88 6.91
N ILE A 81 4.22 11.80 6.30
CA ILE A 81 4.69 12.50 5.11
C ILE A 81 5.95 13.31 5.44
N LYS A 82 5.98 14.03 6.57
CA LYS A 82 7.18 14.74 7.04
C LYS A 82 8.35 13.78 7.28
N LEU A 83 8.10 12.62 7.90
CA LEU A 83 9.11 11.60 8.13
C LEU A 83 9.66 11.02 6.80
N ALA A 84 8.78 10.66 5.86
CA ALA A 84 9.15 10.15 4.55
C ALA A 84 9.95 11.18 3.74
N ARG A 85 9.60 12.47 3.81
CA ARG A 85 10.39 13.56 3.20
C ARG A 85 11.80 13.62 3.79
N LYS A 86 11.92 13.60 5.12
CA LYS A 86 13.21 13.62 5.83
C LYS A 86 14.05 12.38 5.49
N LYS A 87 13.42 11.21 5.38
CA LYS A 87 14.08 9.97 4.98
C LYS A 87 14.55 10.05 3.53
N LYS A 88 13.70 10.49 2.61
CA LYS A 88 14.07 10.71 1.20
C LYS A 88 15.25 11.66 1.04
N SER A 89 15.30 12.74 1.80
CA SER A 89 16.42 13.69 1.71
C SER A 89 17.74 13.14 2.25
N LYS A 90 17.69 12.23 3.23
CA LYS A 90 18.88 11.65 3.87
C LYS A 90 19.37 10.37 3.18
N GLU A 91 18.45 9.52 2.78
CA GLU A 91 18.70 8.11 2.39
C GLU A 91 18.29 7.85 0.92
N GLY A 92 17.74 8.86 0.22
CA GLY A 92 17.31 8.74 -1.17
C GLY A 92 15.93 8.11 -1.34
N LYS A 93 15.60 7.72 -2.57
CA LYS A 93 14.32 7.05 -2.86
C LYS A 93 14.21 5.73 -2.08
N GLY A 94 13.01 5.45 -1.59
CA GLY A 94 12.76 4.26 -0.78
C GLY A 94 11.27 3.96 -0.67
N LEU A 95 11.00 2.92 0.12
CA LEU A 95 9.69 2.37 0.42
C LEU A 95 9.43 2.48 1.91
N LEU A 96 8.26 2.95 2.30
CA LEU A 96 7.81 2.90 3.69
C LEU A 96 7.05 1.59 3.93
N THR A 97 7.37 0.86 4.99
CA THR A 97 6.54 -0.26 5.46
C THR A 97 5.93 0.07 6.81
N LEU A 98 4.64 -0.20 6.96
CA LEU A 98 3.88 -0.14 8.19
C LEU A 98 3.59 -1.57 8.63
N THR A 99 4.27 -2.03 9.67
CA THR A 99 4.23 -3.44 10.07
C THR A 99 3.71 -3.57 11.50
N PRO A 100 2.59 -4.28 11.73
CA PRO A 100 2.13 -4.58 13.09
C PRO A 100 3.19 -5.35 13.87
N LYS A 101 3.37 -5.03 15.16
CA LYS A 101 4.34 -5.74 16.02
C LYS A 101 4.07 -7.24 16.09
N GLN A 102 2.79 -7.63 16.18
CA GLN A 102 2.38 -9.03 16.19
C GLN A 102 2.88 -9.77 14.95
N TYR A 103 2.81 -9.14 13.78
CA TYR A 103 3.35 -9.73 12.57
C TYR A 103 4.88 -9.87 12.64
N ARG A 104 5.59 -8.84 13.11
CA ARG A 104 7.05 -8.94 13.35
C ARG A 104 7.42 -10.05 14.32
N MET A 105 6.58 -10.33 15.33
CA MET A 105 6.78 -11.43 16.27
C MET A 105 6.67 -12.79 15.58
N LEU A 106 5.69 -12.98 14.69
CA LEU A 106 5.53 -14.22 13.90
C LEU A 106 6.78 -14.53 13.06
N TRP A 107 7.46 -13.49 12.57
CA TRP A 107 8.69 -13.63 11.78
C TRP A 107 9.98 -13.60 12.63
N GLY A 108 9.89 -13.53 13.95
CA GLY A 108 11.06 -13.52 14.84
C GLY A 108 11.93 -12.26 14.72
N ILE A 109 11.37 -11.14 14.24
CA ILE A 109 12.09 -9.87 14.03
C ILE A 109 11.58 -8.72 14.90
N ALA A 110 10.68 -8.99 15.85
CA ALA A 110 10.16 -7.98 16.76
C ALA A 110 11.19 -7.62 17.85
N ASP A 111 11.29 -6.33 18.16
CA ASP A 111 12.06 -5.83 19.29
C ASP A 111 11.14 -5.58 20.50
N PRO A 112 11.60 -5.78 21.75
CA PRO A 112 10.83 -5.42 22.94
C PRO A 112 10.33 -3.96 22.93
N SER A 113 11.14 -3.03 22.42
CA SER A 113 10.83 -1.60 22.32
C SER A 113 9.88 -1.22 21.19
N ASP A 114 9.53 -2.17 20.30
CA ASP A 114 8.60 -1.91 19.19
C ASP A 114 7.25 -1.42 19.74
N GLY A 115 6.72 -0.34 19.15
CA GLY A 115 5.33 0.08 19.34
C GLY A 115 4.34 -0.87 18.65
N LYS A 116 3.03 -0.60 18.75
CA LYS A 116 1.99 -1.45 18.11
C LYS A 116 2.18 -1.57 16.59
N LEU A 117 2.60 -0.48 15.96
CA LEU A 117 2.91 -0.40 14.53
C LEU A 117 4.35 0.11 14.38
N VAL A 118 5.14 -0.59 13.57
CA VAL A 118 6.55 -0.29 13.33
C VAL A 118 6.71 0.29 11.94
N PHE A 119 7.42 1.40 11.86
CA PHE A 119 7.70 2.14 10.64
C PHE A 119 9.12 1.85 10.19
N ASN A 120 9.29 1.28 8.99
CA ASN A 120 10.62 1.13 8.40
C ASN A 120 10.68 1.84 7.05
N TRP A 121 11.74 2.61 6.87
CA TRP A 121 12.10 3.16 5.56
C TRP A 121 13.18 2.28 4.95
N TRP A 122 12.89 1.72 3.79
CA TRP A 122 13.82 0.87 3.06
C TRP A 122 14.33 1.64 1.86
N ASN A 123 15.60 2.03 1.88
CA ASN A 123 16.25 2.59 0.70
C ASN A 123 16.44 1.51 -0.37
N GLN A 124 16.81 1.92 -1.59
CA GLN A 124 16.93 0.97 -2.70
C GLN A 124 17.94 -0.16 -2.48
N SER A 125 19.07 0.10 -1.81
CA SER A 125 20.05 -0.95 -1.50
C SER A 125 19.47 -1.99 -0.53
N GLU A 126 18.81 -1.52 0.53
CA GLU A 126 18.17 -2.38 1.52
C GLU A 126 17.02 -3.17 0.90
N LEU A 127 16.24 -2.56 -0.01
CA LEU A 127 15.15 -3.24 -0.73
C LEU A 127 15.66 -4.40 -1.57
N LYS A 128 16.80 -4.26 -2.25
CA LYS A 128 17.39 -5.37 -3.03
C LYS A 128 17.71 -6.56 -2.12
N VAL A 129 18.36 -6.29 -0.99
CA VAL A 129 18.70 -7.32 0.01
C VAL A 129 17.43 -7.93 0.63
N ALA A 130 16.43 -7.10 0.93
CA ALA A 130 15.15 -7.53 1.47
C ALA A 130 14.34 -8.41 0.50
N GLN A 131 14.39 -8.10 -0.80
CA GLN A 131 13.78 -8.90 -1.86
C GLN A 131 14.40 -10.29 -1.97
N GLU A 132 15.73 -10.38 -1.92
CA GLU A 132 16.45 -11.66 -1.96
C GLU A 132 16.10 -12.56 -0.78
N ARG A 133 15.73 -11.98 0.36
CA ARG A 133 15.43 -12.70 1.60
C ARG A 133 13.95 -12.95 1.85
N SER A 134 13.03 -12.42 1.03
CA SER A 134 11.56 -12.53 1.17
C SER A 134 10.94 -12.04 2.49
N LEU A 135 11.74 -11.75 3.53
CA LEU A 135 11.29 -11.43 4.90
C LEU A 135 10.44 -10.15 4.97
N VAL A 136 10.75 -9.15 4.14
CA VAL A 136 10.02 -7.86 4.18
C VAL A 136 8.68 -7.94 3.47
N PHE A 137 8.49 -8.91 2.58
CA PHE A 137 7.25 -9.08 1.81
C PHE A 137 6.41 -10.25 2.32
N GLY A 138 6.77 -10.87 3.45
CA GLY A 138 5.87 -11.83 4.09
C GLY A 138 5.57 -13.07 3.25
N GLY A 139 6.48 -13.46 2.37
CA GLY A 139 6.25 -14.55 1.41
C GLY A 139 5.58 -14.13 0.11
N THR A 140 5.10 -12.88 -0.03
CA THR A 140 4.48 -12.41 -1.27
C THR A 140 5.49 -12.05 -2.35
N ARG A 141 5.55 -12.85 -3.41
CA ARG A 141 6.52 -12.69 -4.51
C ARG A 141 6.22 -11.48 -5.38
N ILE A 142 4.94 -11.15 -5.56
CA ILE A 142 4.47 -10.03 -6.37
C ILE A 142 4.97 -8.69 -5.80
N LEU A 143 4.98 -8.54 -4.47
CA LEU A 143 5.51 -7.32 -3.84
C LEU A 143 7.01 -7.18 -4.07
N GLY A 144 7.75 -8.30 -4.02
CA GLY A 144 9.15 -8.33 -4.43
C GLY A 144 9.38 -7.92 -5.89
N LYS A 145 8.43 -8.19 -6.80
CA LYS A 145 8.54 -7.74 -8.19
C LYS A 145 8.15 -6.27 -8.39
N VAL A 146 7.23 -5.75 -7.60
CA VAL A 146 6.64 -4.41 -7.78
C VAL A 146 7.37 -3.32 -6.99
N ALA A 147 7.94 -3.63 -5.82
CA ALA A 147 8.47 -2.63 -4.90
C ALA A 147 9.57 -1.74 -5.51
N ILE A 148 10.65 -2.32 -6.05
CA ILE A 148 11.74 -1.54 -6.66
C ILE A 148 11.26 -0.73 -7.88
N PRO A 149 10.51 -1.30 -8.85
CA PRO A 149 9.93 -0.52 -9.94
C PRO A 149 9.13 0.67 -9.44
N LEU A 150 8.27 0.45 -8.44
CA LEU A 150 7.40 1.49 -7.90
C LEU A 150 8.23 2.62 -7.27
N VAL A 151 9.26 2.28 -6.48
CA VAL A 151 10.21 3.27 -5.92
C VAL A 151 10.91 4.06 -7.03
N ASN A 152 11.31 3.42 -8.12
CA ASN A 152 12.02 4.08 -9.22
C ASN A 152 11.13 5.08 -9.98
N GLU A 153 9.90 4.68 -10.28
CA GLU A 153 8.98 5.46 -11.12
C GLU A 153 8.26 6.56 -10.32
N CYS A 154 8.10 6.41 -9.00
CA CYS A 154 7.58 7.47 -8.14
C CYS A 154 8.50 8.70 -8.12
N ARG A 155 7.97 9.87 -8.50
CA ARG A 155 8.69 11.15 -8.53
C ARG A 155 8.33 12.06 -7.35
N ASN A 156 7.09 12.50 -7.30
CA ASN A 156 6.46 13.34 -6.27
C ASN A 156 5.74 12.53 -5.18
N ARG A 157 5.79 11.20 -5.28
CA ARG A 157 5.15 10.25 -4.36
C ARG A 157 6.17 9.30 -3.74
N PHE A 158 5.80 8.61 -2.67
CA PHE A 158 6.54 7.47 -2.12
C PHE A 158 5.62 6.26 -1.98
N PRO A 159 6.12 5.06 -2.27
CA PRO A 159 5.37 3.85 -2.05
C PRO A 159 5.30 3.51 -0.57
N VAL A 160 4.17 2.93 -0.19
CA VAL A 160 3.87 2.44 1.15
C VAL A 160 3.40 0.99 1.04
N ILE A 161 3.90 0.12 1.92
CA ILE A 161 3.32 -1.19 2.18
C ILE A 161 2.72 -1.18 3.57
N ILE A 162 1.49 -1.66 3.70
CA ILE A 162 0.91 -1.97 5.00
C ILE A 162 0.74 -3.48 5.09
N HIS A 163 1.31 -4.07 6.14
CA HIS A 163 1.30 -5.52 6.28
C HIS A 163 0.11 -6.02 7.10
N VAL A 164 -0.51 -7.11 6.62
CA VAL A 164 -1.46 -7.95 7.39
C VAL A 164 -2.64 -7.11 7.85
N VAL A 165 -3.25 -6.46 6.86
CA VAL A 165 -4.44 -5.64 7.05
C VAL A 165 -5.65 -6.56 7.05
N PRO A 166 -6.55 -6.49 8.05
CA PRO A 166 -7.79 -7.27 8.02
C PRO A 166 -8.64 -6.85 6.82
N PHE A 167 -9.00 -7.82 5.96
CA PHE A 167 -9.78 -7.59 4.74
C PHE A 167 -10.84 -8.67 4.61
N LYS A 168 -12.10 -8.29 4.43
CA LYS A 168 -13.17 -9.25 4.12
C LYS A 168 -13.25 -9.45 2.61
N ASN A 169 -13.00 -10.67 2.15
CA ASN A 169 -13.13 -11.01 0.74
C ASN A 169 -14.61 -11.04 0.29
N THR A 170 -14.85 -11.28 -1.00
CA THR A 170 -16.20 -11.34 -1.59
C THR A 170 -17.11 -12.39 -0.96
N ASP A 171 -16.53 -13.45 -0.37
CA ASP A 171 -17.25 -14.52 0.31
C ASP A 171 -17.49 -14.20 1.80
N GLY A 172 -17.08 -13.02 2.26
CA GLY A 172 -17.16 -12.59 3.66
C GLY A 172 -16.06 -13.16 4.56
N ASN A 173 -15.12 -13.93 4.02
CA ASN A 173 -14.00 -14.50 4.77
C ASN A 173 -12.98 -13.41 5.11
N LEU A 174 -12.56 -13.40 6.38
CA LEU A 174 -11.51 -12.51 6.85
C LEU A 174 -10.14 -13.05 6.44
N ILE A 175 -9.46 -12.33 5.55
CA ILE A 175 -8.08 -12.57 5.15
C ILE A 175 -7.18 -11.43 5.65
N HIS A 176 -5.87 -11.64 5.60
CA HIS A 176 -4.89 -10.65 6.06
C HIS A 176 -3.83 -10.31 4.99
N PRO A 177 -4.23 -9.66 3.88
CA PRO A 177 -3.32 -9.26 2.83
C PRO A 177 -2.34 -8.15 3.26
N HIS A 178 -1.36 -7.91 2.40
CA HIS A 178 -0.58 -6.69 2.33
C HIS A 178 -1.21 -5.72 1.35
N LEU A 179 -1.19 -4.43 1.67
CA LEU A 179 -1.61 -3.36 0.77
C LEU A 179 -0.38 -2.60 0.29
N ILE A 180 -0.27 -2.37 -1.02
CA ILE A 180 0.72 -1.48 -1.62
C ILE A 180 0.02 -0.36 -2.36
N PHE A 181 0.42 0.86 -2.08
CA PHE A 181 -0.05 2.05 -2.78
C PHE A 181 1.03 3.13 -2.68
N THR A 182 0.75 4.31 -3.21
CA THR A 182 1.66 5.45 -3.12
C THR A 182 0.98 6.62 -2.41
N VAL A 183 1.79 7.44 -1.73
CA VAL A 183 1.35 8.65 -1.01
C VAL A 183 2.16 9.84 -1.53
N PRO A 184 1.55 11.01 -1.75
CA PRO A 184 2.28 12.19 -2.18
C PRO A 184 3.16 12.76 -1.07
N PHE A 185 4.29 13.37 -1.45
CA PHE A 185 5.12 14.11 -0.50
C PHE A 185 4.50 15.45 -0.08
N SER A 186 3.48 15.92 -0.80
CA SER A 186 2.71 17.11 -0.44
C SER A 186 1.60 16.74 0.53
N ILE A 187 1.55 17.41 1.68
CA ILE A 187 0.52 17.17 2.69
C ILE A 187 -0.86 17.59 2.16
N ASP A 188 -0.93 18.67 1.38
CA ASP A 188 -2.20 19.15 0.84
C ASP A 188 -2.72 18.25 -0.27
N GLU A 189 -1.82 17.70 -1.11
CA GLU A 189 -2.17 16.67 -2.10
C GLU A 189 -2.64 15.39 -1.39
N ALA A 190 -1.93 14.96 -0.34
CA ALA A 190 -2.32 13.78 0.45
C ALA A 190 -3.71 13.94 1.09
N LYS A 191 -4.01 15.13 1.61
CA LYS A 191 -5.35 15.44 2.14
C LYS A 191 -6.41 15.38 1.05
N GLY A 192 -6.12 15.89 -0.15
CA GLY A 192 -7.03 15.82 -1.29
C GLY A 192 -7.29 14.38 -1.74
N ASP A 193 -6.23 13.57 -1.85
CA ASP A 193 -6.34 12.15 -2.24
C ASP A 193 -7.10 11.31 -1.20
N LEU A 194 -7.00 11.68 0.08
CA LEU A 194 -7.73 11.04 1.19
C LEU A 194 -9.07 11.73 1.49
N GLN A 195 -9.55 12.68 0.67
CA GLN A 195 -10.94 13.14 0.78
C GLN A 195 -11.88 12.04 0.30
N ILE A 196 -11.99 11.00 1.12
CA ILE A 196 -13.04 10.01 1.09
C ILE A 196 -14.32 10.78 1.43
N PHE A 197 -15.27 10.81 0.50
CA PHE A 197 -16.58 11.41 0.70
C PHE A 197 -17.21 10.82 1.97
N VAL A 198 -17.23 11.61 3.05
CA VAL A 198 -18.11 11.33 4.18
C VAL A 198 -19.47 11.82 3.74
N GLU A 199 -20.30 10.91 3.19
CA GLU A 199 -21.73 11.18 3.10
C GLU A 199 -22.27 11.23 4.53
N GLU A 200 -22.52 12.43 5.03
CA GLU A 200 -23.40 12.61 6.17
C GLU A 200 -24.78 12.11 5.77
N ARG A 201 -25.12 10.90 6.20
CA ARG A 201 -26.48 10.39 6.10
C ARG A 201 -27.22 10.89 7.33
N GLU A 202 -28.15 11.80 7.12
CA GLU A 202 -29.16 12.14 8.11
C GLU A 202 -29.97 10.86 8.36
N ILE A 203 -29.69 10.17 9.47
CA ILE A 203 -30.49 9.02 9.89
C ILE A 203 -31.83 9.61 10.36
N PRO A 204 -32.96 9.28 9.72
CA PRO A 204 -34.25 9.74 10.20
C PRO A 204 -34.41 9.37 11.68
N PRO A 205 -34.91 10.27 12.54
CA PRO A 205 -35.18 9.91 13.92
C PRO A 205 -36.05 8.65 13.95
N LEU A 206 -35.62 7.66 14.75
CA LEU A 206 -36.33 6.39 14.90
C LEU A 206 -37.80 6.67 15.20
N THR A 207 -38.70 6.03 14.47
CA THR A 207 -40.12 6.10 14.77
C THR A 207 -40.40 5.45 16.12
N GLU A 208 -41.50 5.85 16.76
CA GLU A 208 -41.90 5.28 18.05
C GLU A 208 -42.12 3.75 17.99
N GLN A 209 -42.48 3.22 16.82
CA GLN A 209 -42.59 1.78 16.59
C GLN A 209 -41.24 1.07 16.58
N GLU A 210 -40.21 1.69 15.99
CA GLU A 210 -38.85 1.14 15.94
C GLU A 210 -38.20 1.17 17.32
N LEU A 211 -38.40 2.26 18.08
CA LEU A 211 -37.95 2.38 19.47
C LEU A 211 -38.55 1.27 20.34
N ARG A 212 -39.88 1.06 20.27
CA ARG A 212 -40.57 -0.01 21.02
C ARG A 212 -40.11 -1.41 20.60
N LYS A 213 -39.71 -1.59 19.34
CA LYS A 213 -39.18 -2.88 18.84
C LYS A 213 -37.80 -3.16 19.42
N ILE A 214 -36.94 -2.15 19.50
CA ILE A 214 -35.61 -2.23 20.12
C ILE A 214 -35.76 -2.52 21.62
N GLU A 215 -36.63 -1.80 22.34
CA GLU A 215 -36.89 -2.03 23.78
C GLU A 215 -37.39 -3.45 24.09
N ARG A 216 -38.23 -4.02 23.22
CA ARG A 216 -38.68 -5.42 23.35
C ARG A 216 -37.58 -6.44 23.10
N MET A 217 -36.60 -6.11 22.26
CA MET A 217 -35.45 -6.97 21.99
C MET A 217 -34.41 -6.90 23.10
N SER A 218 -34.23 -5.74 23.74
CA SER A 218 -33.31 -5.55 24.87
C SER A 218 -33.88 -5.98 26.23
N GLY A 219 -35.21 -6.04 26.37
CA GLY A 219 -35.90 -6.52 27.59
C GLY A 219 -36.02 -8.04 27.74
N ASN A 220 -35.49 -8.84 26.82
CA ASN A 220 -35.48 -10.32 26.87
C ASN A 220 -34.11 -10.89 27.30
N SER A 221 -33.29 -10.11 28.02
CA SER A 221 -32.02 -10.57 28.64
C SER A 221 -32.20 -10.89 30.11
#